data_AF-A0A4Y2J694-F1
#
_entry.id   AF-A0A4Y2J694-F1
#
_cell.length_a   1.000
_cell.length_b   1.000
_cell.length_c   1.000
_cell.angle_alpha   90.00
_cell.angle_beta   90.00
_cell.angle_gamma   90.00
#
_symmetry.space_group_name_H-M   'P 1'
#
loop_
_entity.id
_entity.type
_entity.pdbx_description
1 polymer ?
#
loop_
_entity_poly.entity_id
_entity_poly.type
_entity_poly.pdbx_seq_one_letter_code
_entity_poly.pdbx_strand_id
1 'polypeptide(L)'
;MNDQTGSAFCVITNEAITKTWKAKLSPANTVFQAEMLALKGASEWAYTANEDVNIWSDSESSLQALKSFNVKNKITQEAQMTLLENARIRLGWVKANKGIKGNEIADTLAKEATTDEITASLPFPKGFLKKQLLQLSLSRWQAEWDNGETGRSVYSIIPKISNKQLH
;
A
#
# COMPACT_ATOMS: atom_id res chain seq x y z
N MET A 1 18.87 1.32 0.33
CA MET A 1 17.66 2.14 0.57
C MET A 1 16.68 1.25 1.30
N ASN A 2 16.22 1.64 2.49
CA ASN A 2 15.26 0.83 3.23
C ASN A 2 13.92 0.88 2.49
N ASP A 3 13.51 -0.22 1.85
CA ASP A 3 12.19 -0.42 1.22
C ASP A 3 11.05 -0.50 2.26
N GLN A 4 11.22 0.16 3.41
CA GLN A 4 10.25 0.15 4.49
C GLN A 4 9.24 1.27 4.22
N THR A 5 7.96 0.88 4.23
CA THR A 5 6.86 1.80 4.00
C THR A 5 6.10 1.95 5.32
N GLY A 6 5.80 3.19 5.70
CA GLY A 6 4.89 3.49 6.80
C GLY A 6 3.65 4.20 6.29
N SER A 7 2.61 4.22 7.11
CA SER A 7 1.35 4.90 6.85
C SER A 7 1.03 5.75 8.07
N ALA A 8 0.51 6.96 7.87
CA ALA A 8 0.14 7.81 8.98
C ALA A 8 -0.92 8.84 8.59
N PHE A 9 -1.67 9.30 9.58
CA PHE A 9 -2.48 10.51 9.46
C PHE A 9 -2.34 11.35 10.73
N CYS A 10 -2.62 12.64 10.61
CA CYS A 10 -2.75 13.54 11.75
C CYS A 10 -4.04 14.35 11.65
N VAL A 11 -4.55 14.77 12.80
CA VAL A 11 -5.69 15.65 12.94
C VAL A 11 -5.20 16.97 13.49
N ILE A 12 -5.61 18.06 12.83
CA ILE A 12 -5.30 19.42 13.24
C ILE A 12 -6.61 20.16 13.51
N THR A 13 -6.74 20.71 14.71
CA THR A 13 -7.88 21.53 15.14
C THR A 13 -7.32 22.84 15.70
N ASN A 14 -7.83 23.99 15.26
CA ASN A 14 -7.35 25.31 15.69
C ASN A 14 -5.80 25.42 15.61
N GLU A 15 -5.22 24.98 14.48
CA GLU A 15 -3.77 24.97 14.19
C GLU A 15 -2.91 24.05 15.07
N ALA A 16 -3.50 23.37 16.05
CA ALA A 16 -2.84 22.42 16.93
C ALA A 16 -3.09 20.96 16.50
N ILE A 17 -2.07 20.11 16.65
CA ILE A 17 -2.21 18.67 16.42
C ILE A 17 -2.99 18.09 17.60
N THR A 18 -4.17 17.54 17.35
CA THR A 18 -5.02 16.95 18.38
C THR A 18 -4.95 15.43 18.40
N LYS A 19 -4.59 14.82 17.27
CA LYS A 19 -4.42 13.37 17.16
C LYS A 19 -3.40 13.02 16.09
N THR A 20 -2.68 11.94 16.32
CA THR A 20 -1.83 11.28 15.33
C THR A 20 -2.12 9.79 15.33
N TRP A 21 -1.87 9.17 14.19
CA TRP A 21 -1.87 7.73 14.05
C TRP A 21 -0.80 7.37 13.03
N LYS A 22 -0.08 6.29 13.30
CA LYS A 22 0.94 5.76 12.40
C LYS A 22 1.01 4.25 12.49
N ALA A 23 1.45 3.62 11.41
CA ALA A 23 1.58 2.18 11.32
C ALA A 23 2.71 1.80 10.38
N LYS A 24 3.53 0.85 10.80
CA LYS A 24 4.53 0.19 9.95
C LYS A 24 3.85 -0.77 8.98
N LEU A 25 4.25 -0.77 7.72
CA LEU A 25 3.84 -1.79 6.76
C LEU A 25 4.98 -2.75 6.47
N SER A 26 4.62 -3.94 5.96
CA SER A 26 5.61 -4.89 5.48
C SER A 26 6.36 -4.31 4.28
N PRO A 27 7.65 -4.62 4.09
CA PRO A 27 8.39 -4.25 2.87
C PRO A 27 7.75 -4.76 1.57
N ALA A 28 6.85 -5.76 1.66
CA ALA A 28 6.10 -6.27 0.51
C ALA A 28 4.90 -5.38 0.12
N ASN A 29 4.46 -4.47 1.00
CA ASN A 29 3.34 -3.58 0.72
C ASN A 29 3.75 -2.41 -0.19
N THR A 30 2.81 -1.93 -0.98
CA THR A 30 3.04 -0.78 -1.88
C THR A 30 2.74 0.55 -1.18
N VAL A 31 3.34 1.64 -1.67
CA VAL A 31 2.98 3.02 -1.29
C VAL A 31 1.46 3.24 -1.37
N PHE A 32 0.79 2.80 -2.46
CA PHE A 32 -0.67 2.90 -2.57
C PHE A 32 -1.44 2.28 -1.39
N GLN A 33 -0.98 1.13 -0.87
CA GLN A 33 -1.61 0.50 0.29
C GLN A 33 -1.38 1.31 1.57
N ALA A 34 -0.20 1.93 1.72
CA ALA A 34 0.10 2.80 2.84
C ALA A 34 -0.79 4.05 2.84
N GLU A 35 -0.89 4.71 1.69
CA GLU A 35 -1.75 5.88 1.50
C GLU A 35 -3.23 5.55 1.75
N MET A 36 -3.69 4.43 1.21
CA MET A 36 -5.08 4.00 1.41
C MET A 36 -5.37 3.60 2.86
N LEU A 37 -4.39 3.06 3.58
CA LEU A 37 -4.51 2.75 5.00
C LEU A 37 -4.63 4.03 5.85
N ALA A 38 -3.86 5.05 5.53
CA ALA A 38 -3.95 6.35 6.19
C ALA A 38 -5.33 6.98 5.97
N LEU A 39 -5.82 6.95 4.72
CA LEU A 39 -7.15 7.44 4.36
C LEU A 39 -8.27 6.67 5.05
N LYS A 40 -8.16 5.34 5.12
CA LYS A 40 -9.11 4.50 5.87
C LYS A 40 -9.15 4.91 7.34
N GLY A 41 -7.99 4.96 8.01
CA GLY A 41 -7.91 5.33 9.43
C GLY A 41 -8.41 6.75 9.72
N ALA A 42 -8.10 7.70 8.83
CA ALA A 42 -8.62 9.06 8.92
C ALA A 42 -10.15 9.10 8.77
N SER A 43 -10.71 8.30 7.86
CA SER A 43 -12.16 8.19 7.63
C SER A 43 -12.88 7.57 8.83
N GLU A 44 -12.34 6.50 9.41
CA GLU A 44 -12.87 5.86 10.62
C GLU A 44 -12.82 6.80 11.82
N TRP A 45 -11.73 7.56 11.97
CA TRP A 45 -11.63 8.57 13.01
C TRP A 45 -12.66 9.67 12.81
N ALA A 46 -12.79 10.20 11.59
CA ALA A 46 -13.75 11.26 11.27
C ALA A 46 -15.19 10.80 11.48
N TYR A 47 -15.50 9.56 11.11
CA TYR A 47 -16.79 8.93 11.39
C TYR A 47 -17.11 8.92 12.89
N THR A 48 -16.14 8.54 13.71
CA THR A 48 -16.27 8.50 15.17
C THR A 48 -16.37 9.90 15.80
N ALA A 49 -15.66 10.88 15.25
CA ALA A 49 -15.69 12.26 15.73
C ALA A 49 -17.08 12.90 15.57
N ASN A 50 -17.86 12.46 14.56
CA ASN A 50 -19.21 12.93 14.30
C ASN A 50 -19.31 14.46 14.01
N GLU A 51 -18.23 15.04 13.51
CA GLU A 51 -18.12 16.46 13.13
C GLU A 51 -17.93 16.63 11.62
N ASP A 52 -18.05 17.87 11.12
CA ASP A 52 -17.68 18.20 9.74
C ASP A 52 -16.15 18.17 9.58
N VAL A 53 -15.65 17.17 8.85
CA VAL A 53 -14.21 16.91 8.72
C VAL A 53 -13.78 16.97 7.26
N ASN A 54 -12.70 17.71 6.99
CA ASN A 54 -12.01 17.69 5.70
C ASN A 54 -10.76 16.82 5.81
N ILE A 55 -10.71 15.73 5.04
CA ILE A 55 -9.53 14.87 4.91
C ILE A 55 -8.77 15.30 3.66
N TRP A 56 -7.49 15.61 3.84
CA TRP A 56 -6.59 16.04 2.77
C TRP A 56 -5.51 14.97 2.55
N SER A 57 -5.27 14.60 1.29
CA SER A 57 -4.20 13.66 0.91
C SER A 57 -3.49 14.15 -0.34
N ASP A 58 -2.19 13.89 -0.44
CA ASP A 58 -1.39 14.17 -1.62
C ASP A 58 -1.33 13.00 -2.62
N SER A 59 -1.82 11.82 -2.22
CA SER A 59 -1.94 10.66 -3.09
C SER A 59 -3.15 10.77 -4.02
N GLU A 60 -2.93 11.39 -5.17
CA GLU A 60 -3.94 11.50 -6.23
C GLU A 60 -4.48 10.12 -6.63
N SER A 61 -3.61 9.12 -6.72
CA SER A 61 -4.00 7.74 -7.06
C SER A 61 -4.98 7.13 -6.06
N SER A 62 -4.79 7.38 -4.76
CA SER A 62 -5.70 6.92 -3.72
C SER A 62 -7.05 7.63 -3.77
N LEU A 63 -7.04 8.95 -3.97
CA LEU A 63 -8.27 9.73 -4.12
C LEU A 63 -9.07 9.33 -5.35
N GLN A 64 -8.40 9.06 -6.48
CA GLN A 64 -9.05 8.55 -7.68
C GLN A 64 -9.64 7.15 -7.44
N ALA A 65 -8.93 6.28 -6.72
CA ALA A 65 -9.43 4.94 -6.38
C ALA A 65 -10.69 5.00 -5.50
N LEU A 66 -10.79 5.94 -4.56
CA LEU A 66 -11.97 6.14 -3.72
C LEU A 66 -13.19 6.66 -4.49
N LYS A 67 -12.97 7.36 -5.61
CA LYS A 67 -14.04 7.83 -6.52
C LYS A 67 -14.53 6.76 -7.48
N SER A 68 -13.81 5.64 -7.62
CA SER A 68 -14.15 4.58 -8.57
C SER A 68 -15.35 3.77 -8.09
N PHE A 69 -16.24 3.41 -9.02
CA PHE A 69 -17.38 2.51 -8.75
C PHE A 69 -16.99 1.03 -8.73
N ASN A 70 -15.82 0.66 -9.26
CA ASN A 70 -15.38 -0.74 -9.40
C ASN A 70 -14.10 -0.98 -8.61
N VAL A 71 -14.21 -0.90 -7.28
CA VAL A 71 -13.10 -1.16 -6.37
C VAL A 71 -13.01 -2.65 -6.07
N LYS A 72 -11.86 -3.27 -6.34
CA LYS A 72 -11.59 -4.69 -6.01
C LYS A 72 -10.70 -4.88 -4.78
N ASN A 73 -10.06 -3.80 -4.31
CA ASN A 73 -9.16 -3.85 -3.16
C ASN A 73 -9.96 -3.66 -1.87
N LYS A 74 -9.86 -4.63 -0.95
CA LYS A 74 -10.59 -4.64 0.32
C LYS A 74 -10.40 -3.36 1.14
N ILE A 75 -9.17 -2.84 1.26
CA ILE A 75 -8.91 -1.64 2.08
C ILE A 75 -9.56 -0.38 1.47
N THR A 76 -9.59 -0.30 0.14
CA THR A 76 -10.26 0.79 -0.57
C THR A 76 -11.78 0.67 -0.46
N GLN A 77 -12.33 -0.55 -0.49
CA GLN A 77 -13.77 -0.78 -0.27
C GLN A 77 -14.18 -0.35 1.15
N GLU A 78 -13.41 -0.75 2.17
CA GLU A 78 -13.66 -0.38 3.56
C GLU A 78 -13.64 1.14 3.74
N ALA A 79 -12.61 1.83 3.23
CA ALA A 79 -12.53 3.29 3.28
C ALA A 79 -13.70 3.95 2.55
N GLN A 80 -14.07 3.44 1.37
CA GLN A 80 -15.17 3.98 0.57
C GLN A 80 -16.52 3.81 1.28
N MET A 81 -16.78 2.68 1.93
CA MET A 81 -18.02 2.47 2.70
C MET A 81 -18.13 3.49 3.84
N THR A 82 -17.07 3.68 4.64
CA THR A 82 -17.06 4.67 5.73
C THR A 82 -17.32 6.09 5.23
N LEU A 83 -16.79 6.45 4.06
CA LEU A 83 -17.00 7.76 3.46
C LEU A 83 -18.44 7.94 2.92
N LEU A 84 -19.03 6.89 2.34
CA LEU A 84 -20.39 6.93 1.80
C LEU A 84 -21.44 7.01 2.90
N GLU A 85 -21.18 6.40 4.06
CA GLU A 85 -22.08 6.43 5.21
C GLU A 85 -22.10 7.78 5.94
N ASN A 86 -21.13 8.67 5.69
CA ASN A 86 -21.02 9.93 6.39
C ASN A 86 -20.79 11.14 5.46
N ALA A 87 -21.89 11.82 5.15
CA ALA A 87 -21.90 13.02 4.31
C ALA A 87 -21.15 14.25 4.89
N ARG A 88 -20.72 14.19 6.16
CA ARG A 88 -19.93 15.25 6.82
C ARG A 88 -18.44 15.16 6.51
N ILE A 89 -17.99 14.05 5.91
CA ILE A 89 -16.59 13.85 5.54
C ILE A 89 -16.39 14.33 4.10
N ARG A 90 -15.46 15.27 3.91
CA ARG A 90 -15.07 15.77 2.59
C ARG A 90 -13.63 15.39 2.28
N LEU A 91 -13.39 14.92 1.06
CA LEU A 91 -12.05 14.61 0.58
C LEU A 91 -11.50 15.76 -0.26
N GLY A 92 -10.24 16.11 -0.04
CA GLY A 92 -9.51 17.09 -0.82
C GLY A 92 -8.12 16.60 -1.20
N TRP A 93 -7.63 17.07 -2.35
CA TRP A 93 -6.25 16.82 -2.78
C TRP A 93 -5.37 18.00 -2.38
N VAL A 94 -4.20 17.69 -1.83
CA VAL A 94 -3.13 18.67 -1.60
C VAL A 94 -1.91 18.29 -2.41
N LYS A 95 -1.08 19.28 -2.73
CA LYS A 95 0.18 19.00 -3.42
C LYS A 95 1.25 18.61 -2.40
N ALA A 96 1.92 17.48 -2.64
CA ALA A 96 3.06 17.02 -1.85
C ALA A 96 4.17 18.08 -1.76
N ASN A 97 4.90 18.09 -0.63
CA ASN A 97 6.15 18.84 -0.42
C ASN A 97 6.07 20.35 -0.69
N LYS A 98 4.98 21.00 -0.22
CA LYS A 98 4.73 22.43 -0.43
C LYS A 98 4.62 23.28 0.84
N GLY A 99 5.16 22.85 1.98
CA GLY A 99 5.02 23.62 3.23
C GLY A 99 3.66 23.42 3.93
N ILE A 100 2.86 22.44 3.51
CA ILE A 100 1.55 22.19 4.12
C ILE A 100 1.80 21.43 5.42
N LYS A 101 1.68 22.16 6.54
CA LYS A 101 1.96 21.67 7.91
C LYS A 101 1.41 20.25 8.16
N GLY A 102 0.14 20.01 7.87
CA GLY A 102 -0.49 18.69 8.07
C GLY A 102 0.11 17.57 7.21
N ASN A 103 0.45 17.85 5.94
CA ASN A 103 1.10 16.87 5.07
C ASN A 103 2.49 16.52 5.58
N GLU A 104 3.27 17.54 5.94
CA GLU A 104 4.65 17.34 6.43
C GLU A 104 4.70 16.56 7.75
N ILE A 105 3.71 16.78 8.62
CA ILE A 105 3.55 15.99 9.85
C ILE A 105 3.21 14.54 9.49
N ALA A 106 2.24 14.30 8.61
CA ALA A 106 1.85 12.95 8.19
C ALA A 106 3.04 12.21 7.54
N ASP A 107 3.79 12.87 6.66
CA ASP A 107 4.99 12.33 6.02
C ASP A 107 6.07 11.97 7.04
N THR A 108 6.27 12.82 8.05
CA THR A 108 7.23 12.56 9.14
C THR A 108 6.80 11.36 9.97
N LEU A 109 5.52 11.30 10.36
CA LEU A 109 4.97 10.17 11.10
C LEU A 109 5.06 8.85 10.32
N ALA A 110 4.79 8.88 9.01
CA ALA A 110 4.92 7.71 8.15
C ALA A 110 6.37 7.23 8.07
N LYS A 111 7.35 8.15 8.00
CA LYS A 111 8.78 7.81 8.06
C LYS A 111 9.16 7.21 9.41
N GLU A 112 8.72 7.80 10.51
CA GLU A 112 8.98 7.26 11.86
C GLU A 112 8.42 5.85 12.02
N ALA A 113 7.19 5.61 11.54
CA ALA A 113 6.54 4.30 11.63
C ALA A 113 7.34 3.18 10.97
N THR A 114 8.22 3.46 10.01
CA THR A 114 9.08 2.42 9.42
C THR A 114 9.95 1.71 10.45
N THR A 115 10.28 2.40 11.55
CA THR A 115 11.13 1.90 12.63
C THR A 115 10.37 1.18 13.75
N ASP A 116 9.04 1.23 13.76
CA ASP A 116 8.23 0.58 14.80
C ASP A 116 8.44 -0.95 14.79
N GLU A 117 8.30 -1.61 15.95
CA GLU A 117 8.49 -3.06 16.04
C GLU A 117 7.30 -3.83 15.44
N ILE A 118 6.09 -3.30 15.65
CA ILE A 118 4.84 -3.97 15.28
C ILE A 118 4.44 -3.54 13.86
N THR A 119 4.31 -4.53 12.98
CA THR A 119 3.83 -4.31 11.61
C THR A 119 2.32 -4.44 11.53
N ALA A 120 1.65 -3.51 10.85
CA ALA A 120 0.23 -3.59 10.59
C ALA A 120 -0.12 -4.84 9.76
N SER A 121 -1.19 -5.51 10.18
CA SER A 121 -1.71 -6.66 9.45
C SER A 121 -2.44 -6.21 8.20
N LEU A 122 -1.74 -6.23 7.07
CA LEU A 122 -2.24 -5.78 5.77
C LEU A 122 -1.98 -6.86 4.72
N PRO A 123 -2.98 -7.25 3.91
CA PRO A 123 -2.78 -8.25 2.86
C PRO A 123 -1.69 -7.81 1.88
N PHE A 124 -0.89 -8.76 1.40
CA PHE A 124 0.11 -8.45 0.38
C PHE A 124 -0.51 -8.09 -0.96
N PRO A 125 0.13 -7.20 -1.75
CA PRO A 125 -0.31 -6.91 -3.09
C PRO A 125 -0.39 -8.15 -3.97
N LYS A 126 -1.40 -8.22 -4.84
CA LYS A 126 -1.55 -9.30 -5.83
C LYS A 126 -0.28 -9.48 -6.69
N GLY A 127 0.37 -8.37 -7.06
CA GLY A 127 1.61 -8.39 -7.85
C GLY A 127 2.77 -9.09 -7.11
N PHE A 128 2.91 -8.82 -5.81
CA PHE A 128 3.90 -9.47 -4.96
C PHE A 128 3.65 -10.99 -4.87
N LEU A 129 2.41 -11.38 -4.60
CA LEU A 129 2.02 -12.81 -4.53
C LEU A 129 2.26 -13.53 -5.86
N LYS A 130 1.89 -12.91 -6.99
CA LYS A 130 2.16 -13.47 -8.32
C LYS A 130 3.66 -13.65 -8.57
N LYS A 131 4.48 -12.67 -8.19
CA LYS A 131 5.93 -12.73 -8.34
C LYS A 131 6.51 -13.87 -7.51
N GLN A 132 6.09 -14.02 -6.26
CA GLN A 132 6.53 -15.12 -5.40
C GLN A 132 6.14 -16.49 -5.97
N LEU A 133 4.88 -16.64 -6.40
CA LEU A 133 4.40 -17.88 -7.01
C LEU A 133 5.22 -18.23 -8.26
N LEU A 134 5.44 -17.25 -9.13
CA LEU A 134 6.26 -17.44 -10.33
C LEU A 134 7.69 -17.88 -9.98
N GLN A 135 8.32 -17.26 -8.98
CA GLN A 135 9.66 -17.65 -8.54
C GLN A 135 9.70 -19.08 -8.00
N LEU A 136 8.72 -19.48 -7.18
CA LEU A 136 8.62 -20.86 -6.68
C LEU A 136 8.43 -21.86 -7.82
N SER A 137 7.56 -21.54 -8.78
CA SER A 137 7.34 -22.38 -9.97
C SER A 137 8.62 -22.53 -10.81
N LEU A 138 9.32 -21.42 -11.07
CA LEU A 138 10.58 -21.44 -11.83
C LEU A 138 11.67 -22.23 -11.10
N SER A 139 11.83 -22.05 -9.79
CA SER A 139 12.81 -22.79 -9.00
C SER A 139 12.53 -24.29 -9.01
N ARG A 140 11.26 -24.69 -8.89
CA ARG A 140 10.87 -26.09 -8.97
C ARG A 140 11.15 -26.67 -10.35
N TRP A 141 10.75 -25.96 -11.40
CA TRP A 141 11.04 -26.37 -12.78
C TRP A 141 12.53 -26.46 -13.04
N GLN A 142 13.32 -25.50 -12.56
CA GLN A 142 14.77 -25.53 -12.69
C GLN A 142 15.36 -26.77 -12.00
N ALA A 143 14.90 -27.10 -10.79
CA ALA A 143 15.35 -28.31 -10.10
C ALA A 143 14.98 -29.60 -10.85
N GLU A 144 13.78 -29.67 -11.43
CA GLU A 144 13.38 -30.80 -12.27
C GLU A 144 14.21 -30.85 -13.57
N TRP A 145 14.59 -29.69 -14.12
CA TRP A 145 15.40 -29.58 -15.32
C TRP A 145 16.85 -29.99 -15.08
N ASP A 146 17.44 -29.58 -13.96
CA ASP A 146 18.81 -29.91 -13.57
C ASP A 146 18.96 -31.41 -13.31
N ASN A 147 17.98 -32.02 -12.63
CA ASN A 147 18.06 -33.41 -12.16
C ASN A 147 17.35 -34.42 -13.06
N GLY A 148 16.61 -33.98 -14.08
CA GLY A 148 15.90 -34.87 -14.98
C GLY A 148 16.82 -35.74 -15.83
N GLU A 149 16.38 -36.93 -16.22
CA GLU A 149 17.14 -37.81 -17.13
C GLU A 149 16.75 -37.61 -18.60
N THR A 150 15.60 -37.00 -18.86
CA THR A 150 15.08 -36.73 -20.21
C THR A 150 15.51 -35.34 -20.71
N GLY A 151 15.56 -35.16 -22.04
CA GLY A 151 15.83 -33.86 -22.66
C GLY A 151 17.27 -33.33 -22.47
N ARG A 152 18.25 -34.17 -22.13
CA ARG A 152 19.62 -33.75 -21.81
C ARG A 152 20.35 -33.01 -22.94
N SER A 153 20.06 -33.34 -24.19
CA SER A 153 20.60 -32.62 -25.36
C SER A 153 20.05 -31.19 -25.48
N VAL A 154 18.83 -30.93 -25.02
CA VAL A 154 18.26 -29.58 -24.97
C VAL A 154 18.77 -28.85 -23.73
N TYR A 155 18.95 -29.54 -22.60
CA TYR A 155 19.56 -28.99 -21.39
C TYR A 155 20.96 -28.42 -21.64
N SER A 156 21.79 -29.11 -22.43
CA SER A 156 23.13 -28.60 -22.75
C SER A 156 23.13 -27.27 -23.52
N ILE A 157 22.04 -26.98 -24.25
CA ILE A 157 21.85 -25.73 -24.99
C ILE A 157 21.18 -24.66 -24.10
N ILE A 158 20.17 -25.06 -23.32
CA ILE A 158 19.38 -24.17 -22.46
C ILE A 158 19.35 -24.74 -21.05
N PRO A 159 20.41 -24.54 -20.25
CA PRO A 159 20.49 -25.11 -18.91
C PRO A 159 19.64 -24.34 -17.89
N LYS A 160 19.28 -23.08 -18.18
CA LYS A 160 18.47 -22.24 -17.27
C LYS A 160 17.09 -21.97 -17.83
N ILE A 161 16.08 -22.33 -17.05
CA ILE A 161 14.68 -21.99 -17.31
C ILE A 161 14.47 -20.51 -16.99
N SER A 162 13.80 -19.80 -17.90
CA SER A 162 13.43 -18.42 -17.70
C SER A 162 12.03 -18.14 -18.23
N ASN A 163 11.39 -17.10 -17.70
CA ASN A 163 10.09 -16.64 -18.20
C ASN A 163 10.23 -15.62 -19.36
N LYS A 164 11.40 -15.56 -20.02
CA LYS A 164 11.62 -14.72 -21.20
C LYS A 164 11.47 -15.58 -22.46
N GLN A 165 10.83 -15.05 -23.50
CA GLN A 165 10.83 -15.69 -24.81
C GLN A 165 12.26 -15.72 -25.36
N LEU A 166 12.67 -16.88 -25.87
CA LEU A 166 13.90 -17.01 -26.64
C LEU A 166 13.65 -16.37 -28.01
N HIS A 167 14.39 -15.30 -28.32
CA HIS A 167 14.38 -14.64 -29.63
C HIS A 167 15.49 -15.20 -30.51
#